data_AF-A0A1G0JXU3-F1
#
_entry.id   AF-A0A1G0JXU3-F1
#
_cell.length_a   1.000
_cell.length_b   1.000
_cell.length_c   1.000
_cell.angle_alpha   90.00
_cell.angle_beta   90.00
_cell.angle_gamma   90.00
#
_symmetry.space_group_name_H-M   'P 1'
#
loop_
_entity.id
_entity.type
_entity.pdbx_description
1 polymer ?
#
loop_
_entity_poly.entity_id
_entity_poly.type
_entity_poly.pdbx_seq_one_letter_code
_entity_poly.pdbx_strand_id
1 'polypeptide(L)'
;MAGAFCAAQLGSRIGRTLPLGASILLTLLPLLALFGPTGALLFGGMVCIYNYAWNVAQPYMLAAMAAFDRSGRTVINATACQMLGLANGPWIAARVINDEGFANVLWLGIALFAVSFVLFVLPLRRHHALRSAIPPPP
;
A
#
# COMPACT_ATOMS: atom_id res chain seq x y z
N MET A 1 11.31 10.42 0.41
CA MET A 1 11.76 11.23 -0.76
C MET A 1 12.32 10.41 -1.91
N ALA A 2 13.27 9.46 -1.72
CA ALA A 2 13.78 8.62 -2.82
C ALA A 2 12.70 7.78 -3.54
N GLY A 3 11.71 7.23 -2.81
CA GLY A 3 10.59 6.49 -3.40
C GLY A 3 9.68 7.35 -4.29
N ALA A 4 9.48 8.63 -3.95
CA ALA A 4 8.71 9.55 -4.78
C ALA A 4 9.45 9.89 -6.09
N PHE A 5 10.78 9.95 -6.06
CA PHE A 5 11.61 10.15 -7.27
C PHE A 5 11.60 8.91 -8.18
N CYS A 6 11.75 7.71 -7.61
CA CYS A 6 11.57 6.46 -8.38
C CYS A 6 10.15 6.35 -8.95
N ALA A 7 9.12 6.71 -8.20
CA ALA A 7 7.73 6.73 -8.67
C ALA A 7 7.52 7.75 -9.82
N ALA A 8 8.11 8.94 -9.73
CA ALA A 8 8.04 9.95 -10.79
C ALA A 8 8.74 9.46 -12.08
N GLN A 9 9.91 8.84 -11.96
CA GLN A 9 10.65 8.31 -13.11
C GLN A 9 9.94 7.11 -13.75
N LEU A 10 9.47 6.16 -12.93
CA LEU A 10 8.91 4.88 -13.38
C LEU A 10 7.45 4.98 -13.85
N GLY A 11 6.69 5.94 -13.28
CA GLY A 11 5.30 6.20 -13.63
C GLY A 11 5.12 6.67 -15.08
N SER A 12 6.16 7.23 -15.71
CA SER A 12 6.15 7.65 -17.11
C SER A 12 6.23 6.48 -18.11
N ARG A 13 6.68 5.28 -17.70
CA ARG A 13 6.94 4.15 -18.61
C ARG A 13 6.16 2.85 -18.31
N ILE A 14 5.77 2.58 -17.06
CA ILE A 14 5.28 1.24 -16.63
C ILE A 14 3.78 1.19 -16.27
N GLY A 15 3.08 2.33 -16.32
CA GLY A 15 1.68 2.42 -15.89
C GLY A 15 1.53 2.48 -14.36
N ARG A 16 0.35 2.89 -13.88
CA ARG A 16 0.14 3.26 -12.46
C ARG A 16 -0.15 2.09 -11.52
N THR A 17 -0.57 0.96 -12.07
CA THR A 17 -1.13 -0.16 -11.31
C THR A 17 -0.08 -1.16 -10.82
N LEU A 18 0.95 -1.41 -11.62
CA LEU A 18 2.05 -2.31 -11.28
C LEU A 18 2.90 -1.79 -10.10
N PRO A 19 3.30 -0.49 -10.06
CA PRO A 19 4.06 0.06 -8.94
C PRO A 19 3.27 0.07 -7.63
N LEU A 20 1.96 0.29 -7.71
CA LEU A 20 1.08 0.29 -6.54
C LEU A 20 0.92 -1.13 -5.97
N GLY A 21 0.71 -2.15 -6.82
CA GLY A 21 0.69 -3.54 -6.38
C GLY A 21 2.04 -3.99 -5.79
N ALA A 22 3.14 -3.64 -6.44
CA ALA A 22 4.49 -3.97 -5.98
C ALA A 22 4.83 -3.33 -4.63
N SER A 23 4.41 -2.07 -4.41
CA SER A 23 4.64 -1.39 -3.11
C SER A 23 3.83 -2.02 -1.98
N ILE A 24 2.59 -2.45 -2.22
CA ILE A 24 1.78 -3.19 -1.22
C ILE A 24 2.44 -4.51 -0.83
N LEU A 25 2.99 -5.25 -1.80
CA LEU A 25 3.74 -6.48 -1.52
C LEU A 25 5.05 -6.20 -0.80
N LEU A 26 5.76 -5.15 -1.18
CA LEU A 26 7.01 -4.73 -0.54
C LEU A 26 6.80 -4.33 0.92
N THR A 27 5.64 -3.77 1.28
CA THR A 27 5.29 -3.50 2.68
C THR A 27 5.13 -4.76 3.54
N LEU A 28 4.89 -5.95 2.97
CA LEU A 28 4.80 -7.21 3.74
C LEU A 28 6.16 -7.71 4.24
N LEU A 29 7.24 -7.43 3.50
CA LEU A 29 8.61 -7.88 3.82
C LEU A 29 9.06 -7.43 5.22
N PRO A 30 8.96 -6.13 5.59
CA PRO A 30 9.24 -5.66 6.95
C PRO A 30 8.47 -6.39 8.04
N LEU A 31 7.17 -6.65 7.83
CA LEU A 31 6.34 -7.32 8.84
C LEU A 31 6.76 -8.77 9.05
N LEU A 32 7.10 -9.48 7.96
CA LEU A 32 7.57 -10.87 8.02
C LEU A 32 8.96 -10.97 8.66
N ALA A 33 9.86 -10.04 8.35
CA ALA A 33 11.21 -10.00 8.90
C ALA A 33 11.24 -9.74 10.42
N LEU A 34 10.17 -9.16 10.98
CA LEU A 34 10.06 -8.80 12.40
C LEU A 34 9.59 -9.96 13.32
N PHE A 35 9.22 -11.12 12.79
CA PHE A 35 8.86 -12.30 13.62
C PHE A 35 10.08 -12.99 14.27
N GLY A 36 11.29 -12.73 13.77
CA GLY A 36 12.53 -13.32 14.28
C GLY A 36 13.29 -12.42 15.27
N PRO A 37 14.48 -12.86 15.74
CA PRO A 37 15.36 -12.02 16.53
C PRO A 37 15.78 -10.78 15.74
N THR A 38 15.22 -9.62 16.09
CA THR A 38 15.51 -8.36 15.39
C THR A 38 16.59 -7.56 16.10
N GLY A 39 17.78 -7.52 15.51
CA GLY A 39 18.81 -6.55 15.88
C GLY A 39 18.49 -5.15 15.35
N ALA A 40 19.10 -4.11 15.94
CA ALA A 40 18.88 -2.71 15.57
C ALA A 40 19.12 -2.42 14.07
N LEU A 41 20.10 -3.09 13.46
CA LEU A 41 20.41 -2.92 12.04
C LEU A 41 19.32 -3.50 11.12
N LEU A 42 18.79 -4.68 11.46
CA LEU A 42 17.68 -5.29 10.71
C LEU A 42 16.43 -4.43 10.84
N PHE A 43 16.10 -4.00 12.06
CA PHE A 43 14.98 -3.11 12.32
C PHE A 43 15.08 -1.80 11.52
N GLY A 44 16.24 -1.13 11.58
CA GLY A 44 16.48 0.10 10.81
C GLY A 44 16.33 -0.11 9.30
N GLY A 45 16.89 -1.20 8.77
CA GLY A 45 16.75 -1.55 7.35
C GLY A 45 15.29 -1.79 6.94
N MET A 46 14.54 -2.53 7.75
CA MET A 46 13.12 -2.81 7.49
C MET A 46 12.24 -1.56 7.59
N VAL A 47 12.51 -0.65 8.52
CA VAL A 47 11.84 0.66 8.60
C VAL A 47 12.12 1.50 7.35
N CYS A 48 13.35 1.48 6.84
CA CYS A 48 13.69 2.17 5.59
C CYS A 48 12.93 1.60 4.38
N ILE A 49 12.85 0.27 4.27
CA ILE A 49 12.08 -0.40 3.20
C ILE A 49 10.59 -0.05 3.31
N TYR A 50 10.03 -0.11 4.51
CA TYR A 50 8.64 0.27 4.75
C TYR A 50 8.38 1.73 4.37
N ASN A 51 9.26 2.66 4.77
CA ASN A 51 9.14 4.08 4.42
C ASN A 51 9.22 4.30 2.90
N TYR A 52 10.14 3.61 2.23
CA TYR A 52 10.25 3.65 0.78
C TYR A 52 8.96 3.17 0.10
N ALA A 53 8.44 2.00 0.51
CA ALA A 53 7.22 1.43 -0.04
C ALA A 53 6.01 2.37 0.15
N TRP A 54 5.89 2.98 1.33
CA TRP A 54 4.86 3.99 1.62
C TRP A 54 4.96 5.21 0.70
N ASN A 55 6.16 5.75 0.51
CA ASN A 55 6.41 6.90 -0.37
C ASN A 55 6.09 6.60 -1.84
N VAL A 56 6.20 5.34 -2.27
CA VAL A 56 5.79 4.90 -3.61
C VAL A 56 4.27 4.73 -3.68
N ALA A 57 3.67 4.03 -2.72
CA ALA A 57 2.24 3.71 -2.73
C ALA A 57 1.35 4.96 -2.73
N GLN A 58 1.67 5.96 -1.90
CA GLN A 58 0.82 7.13 -1.68
C GLN A 58 0.51 7.93 -2.97
N PRO A 59 1.50 8.42 -3.76
CA PRO A 59 1.21 9.18 -4.98
C PRO A 59 0.51 8.35 -6.06
N TYR A 60 0.86 7.06 -6.21
CA TYR A 60 0.20 6.20 -7.20
C TYR A 60 -1.25 5.91 -6.81
N MET A 61 -1.55 5.70 -5.53
CA MET A 61 -2.90 5.49 -5.04
C MET A 61 -3.77 6.71 -5.30
N LEU A 62 -3.29 7.91 -4.95
CA LEU A 62 -3.99 9.17 -5.21
C LEU A 62 -4.19 9.41 -6.72
N ALA A 63 -3.17 9.14 -7.54
CA ALA A 63 -3.26 9.28 -9.00
C ALA A 63 -4.22 8.26 -9.64
N ALA A 64 -4.32 7.05 -9.09
CA ALA A 64 -5.30 6.05 -9.52
C ALA A 64 -6.72 6.49 -9.16
N MET A 65 -6.93 6.97 -7.93
CA MET A 65 -8.23 7.48 -7.48
C MET A 65 -8.68 8.67 -8.33
N ALA A 66 -7.79 9.64 -8.58
CA ALA A 66 -8.08 10.81 -9.42
C ALA A 66 -8.49 10.42 -10.86
N ALA A 67 -7.95 9.33 -11.41
CA ALA A 67 -8.35 8.86 -12.74
C ALA A 67 -9.78 8.29 -12.79
N PHE A 68 -10.29 7.77 -11.67
CA PHE A 68 -11.66 7.27 -11.53
C PHE A 68 -12.62 8.31 -10.93
N ASP A 69 -12.10 9.44 -10.44
CA ASP A 69 -12.86 10.44 -9.69
C ASP A 69 -13.53 11.46 -10.63
N ARG A 70 -14.79 11.21 -11.00
CA ARG A 70 -15.60 12.16 -11.78
C ARG A 70 -16.05 13.39 -11.00
N SER A 71 -16.04 13.35 -9.66
CA SER A 71 -16.60 14.39 -8.81
C SER A 71 -15.59 15.07 -7.87
N GLY A 72 -14.31 14.67 -7.89
CA GLY A 72 -13.26 15.16 -6.99
C GLY A 72 -13.40 14.71 -5.52
N ARG A 73 -14.43 13.93 -5.18
CA ARG A 73 -14.76 13.54 -3.79
C ARG A 73 -14.08 12.23 -3.39
N THR A 74 -13.69 11.40 -4.37
CA THR A 74 -13.08 10.09 -4.13
C THR A 74 -11.70 10.24 -3.50
N VAL A 75 -10.90 11.19 -4.00
CA VAL A 75 -9.57 11.49 -3.44
C VAL A 75 -9.66 12.05 -2.02
N ILE A 76 -10.66 12.91 -1.76
CA ILE A 76 -10.90 13.50 -0.43
C ILE A 76 -11.28 12.40 0.57
N ASN A 77 -12.24 11.55 0.22
CA ASN A 77 -12.68 10.45 1.08
C ASN A 77 -11.54 9.47 1.38
N ALA A 78 -10.72 9.15 0.38
CA ALA A 78 -9.55 8.29 0.59
C ALA A 78 -8.51 8.92 1.52
N THR A 79 -8.31 10.23 1.44
CA THR A 79 -7.41 10.96 2.36
C THR A 79 -7.97 10.97 3.77
N ALA A 80 -9.29 11.18 3.94
CA ALA A 80 -9.95 11.08 5.24
C ALA A 80 -9.81 9.67 5.85
N CYS A 81 -10.01 8.61 5.06
CA CYS A 81 -9.80 7.24 5.51
C CYS A 81 -8.35 6.97 5.95
N GLN A 82 -7.35 7.54 5.25
CA GLN A 82 -5.94 7.43 5.66
C GLN A 82 -5.70 8.11 7.01
N MET A 83 -6.26 9.30 7.23
CA MET A 83 -6.14 9.99 8.52
C MET A 83 -6.81 9.22 9.66
N LEU A 84 -7.99 8.65 9.42
CA LEU A 84 -8.65 7.77 10.37
C LEU A 84 -7.80 6.54 10.67
N GLY A 85 -7.21 5.90 9.66
CA GLY A 85 -6.30 4.77 9.84
C GLY A 85 -5.06 5.13 10.66
N LEU A 86 -4.47 6.29 10.40
CA LEU A 86 -3.28 6.76 11.12
C LEU A 86 -3.58 7.08 12.59
N ALA A 87 -4.76 7.66 12.86
CA ALA A 87 -5.19 7.96 14.22
C ALA A 87 -5.59 6.71 15.01
N ASN A 88 -6.35 5.80 14.40
CA ASN A 88 -6.88 4.60 15.07
C ASN A 88 -5.88 3.44 15.08
N GLY A 89 -4.88 3.43 14.20
CA GLY A 89 -3.89 2.36 14.07
C GLY A 89 -3.16 2.03 15.39
N PRO A 90 -2.56 3.02 16.07
CA PRO A 90 -1.91 2.79 17.37
C PRO A 90 -2.89 2.32 18.46
N TRP A 91 -4.12 2.83 18.45
CA TRP A 91 -5.15 2.44 19.42
C TRP A 91 -5.56 0.98 19.25
N ILE A 92 -5.77 0.53 18.00
CA ILE A 92 -6.04 -0.88 17.71
C ILE A 92 -4.81 -1.72 18.05
N ALA A 93 -3.61 -1.32 17.60
CA ALA A 93 -2.38 -2.07 17.86
C ALA A 93 -2.14 -2.28 19.36
N ALA A 94 -2.32 -1.25 20.18
CA ALA A 94 -2.18 -1.32 21.63
C ALA A 94 -3.13 -2.33 22.29
N ARG A 95 -4.32 -2.56 21.71
CA ARG A 95 -5.30 -3.53 22.21
C ARG A 95 -4.95 -4.98 21.90
N VAL A 96 -4.11 -5.23 20.90
CA VAL A 96 -3.74 -6.58 20.47
C VAL A 96 -2.35 -7.00 20.96
N ILE A 97 -1.58 -6.06 21.52
CA ILE A 97 -0.34 -6.37 22.24
C ILE A 97 -0.69 -7.16 23.49
N ASN A 98 -0.04 -8.31 23.65
CA ASN A 98 -0.14 -9.16 24.83
C ASN A 98 1.25 -9.30 25.46
N ASP A 99 1.33 -9.93 26.63
CA ASP A 99 2.58 -10.16 27.35
C ASP A 99 3.61 -11.00 26.54
N GLU A 100 3.14 -11.76 25.55
CA GLU A 100 3.97 -12.54 24.63
C GLU A 100 4.66 -11.70 23.53
N GLY A 101 4.40 -10.38 23.48
CA GLY A 101 5.08 -9.43 22.61
C GLY A 101 4.22 -8.94 21.43
N PHE A 102 4.89 -8.59 20.32
CA PHE A 102 4.29 -7.86 19.19
C PHE A 102 3.75 -8.75 18.05
N ALA A 103 3.83 -10.08 18.18
CA ALA A 103 3.47 -11.01 17.11
C ALA A 103 2.03 -10.81 16.61
N ASN A 104 1.08 -10.54 17.52
CA ASN A 104 -0.31 -10.28 17.17
C ASN A 104 -0.49 -9.02 16.33
N VAL A 105 0.28 -7.97 16.61
CA VAL A 105 0.26 -6.72 15.84
C VAL A 105 0.80 -6.95 14.43
N LEU A 106 1.86 -7.77 14.31
CA LEU A 106 2.43 -8.14 13.01
C LEU A 106 1.42 -8.95 12.18
N TRP A 107 0.75 -9.93 12.79
CA TRP A 107 -0.31 -10.71 12.12
C TRP A 107 -1.47 -9.83 11.66
N LEU A 108 -1.93 -8.92 12.51
CA LEU A 108 -2.98 -7.97 12.16
C LEU A 108 -2.56 -7.12 10.96
N GLY A 109 -1.33 -6.59 10.98
CA GLY A 109 -0.78 -5.80 9.88
C GLY A 109 -0.72 -6.60 8.56
N ILE A 110 -0.22 -7.84 8.61
CA ILE A 110 -0.17 -8.72 7.43
C ILE A 110 -1.57 -8.96 6.87
N ALA A 111 -2.55 -9.27 7.73
CA ALA A 111 -3.92 -9.51 7.32
C ALA A 111 -4.53 -8.27 6.63
N LEU A 112 -4.33 -7.08 7.21
CA LEU A 112 -4.83 -5.83 6.63
C LEU A 112 -4.18 -5.51 5.28
N PHE A 113 -2.86 -5.68 5.14
CA PHE A 113 -2.17 -5.50 3.86
C PHE A 113 -2.58 -6.54 2.82
N ALA A 114 -2.79 -7.80 3.21
CA ALA A 114 -3.30 -8.83 2.31
C ALA A 114 -4.71 -8.52 1.82
N VAL A 115 -5.62 -8.09 2.71
CA VAL A 115 -6.97 -7.64 2.32
C VAL A 115 -6.90 -6.44 1.38
N SER A 116 -6.05 -5.46 1.68
CA SER A 116 -5.81 -4.30 0.81
C SER A 116 -5.34 -4.72 -0.59
N PHE A 117 -4.40 -5.68 -0.67
CA PHE A 117 -3.93 -6.22 -1.94
C PHE A 117 -5.04 -6.91 -2.74
N VAL A 118 -5.88 -7.73 -2.08
CA VAL A 118 -7.01 -8.40 -2.73
C VAL A 118 -8.01 -7.37 -3.27
N LEU A 119 -8.37 -6.38 -2.45
CA LEU A 119 -9.27 -5.30 -2.86
C LEU A 119 -8.68 -4.45 -3.99
N PHE A 120 -7.35 -4.31 -4.07
CA PHE A 120 -6.67 -3.62 -5.15
C PHE A 120 -6.68 -4.41 -6.47
N VAL A 121 -6.47 -5.73 -6.41
CA VAL A 121 -6.42 -6.60 -7.60
C VAL A 121 -7.80 -6.75 -8.27
N LEU A 122 -8.89 -6.71 -7.51
CA LEU A 122 -10.26 -6.88 -8.02
C LEU A 122 -10.67 -5.82 -9.09
N PRO A 123 -10.59 -4.50 -8.83
CA PRO A 123 -10.85 -3.46 -9.83
C PRO A 123 -9.89 -3.52 -11.01
N LEU A 124 -8.63 -3.90 -10.76
CA LEU A 124 -7.59 -4.03 -11.76
C LEU A 124 -7.94 -5.06 -12.82
N ARG A 125 -8.38 -6.25 -12.38
CA ARG A 125 -8.87 -7.31 -13.27
C ARG A 125 -10.07 -6.84 -14.10
N ARG A 126 -11.00 -6.10 -13.48
CA ARG A 126 -12.18 -5.55 -14.18
C ARG A 126 -11.78 -4.50 -15.24
N HIS A 127 -10.83 -3.63 -14.93
CA HIS A 127 -10.36 -2.61 -15.88
C HIS A 127 -9.61 -3.21 -17.08
N HIS A 128 -8.80 -4.25 -16.86
CA HIS A 128 -8.15 -4.98 -17.96
C HIS A 128 -9.16 -5.72 -18.84
N ALA A 129 -10.15 -6.39 -18.25
CA ALA A 129 -11.20 -7.11 -18.99
C ALA A 129 -12.04 -6.15 -19.87
N LEU A 130 -12.34 -4.95 -19.38
CA LEU A 130 -13.07 -3.92 -20.13
C LEU A 130 -12.25 -3.36 -21.30
N ARG A 131 -10.92 -3.17 -21.13
CA ARG A 131 -10.05 -2.69 -22.22
C ARG A 131 -9.86 -3.74 -23.32
N SER A 132 -9.82 -5.04 -22.98
CA SER A 132 -9.74 -6.11 -23.98
C SER A 132 -11.04 -6.32 -24.77
N ALA A 133 -12.16 -5.79 -24.29
CA ALA A 133 -13.47 -5.89 -24.95
C ALA A 133 -13.74 -4.74 -25.93
N ILE A 134 -12.90 -3.70 -25.97
CA ILE A 134 -13.03 -2.56 -26.89
C ILE A 134 -12.17 -2.84 -28.14
N PRO A 135 -12.76 -2.94 -29.34
CA PRO A 135 -11.99 -3.10 -30.58
C PRO A 135 -11.04 -1.91 -30.78
N PRO A 136 -9.86 -2.09 -31.40
CA PRO A 136 -8.99 -0.97 -31.74
C PRO A 136 -9.75 0.02 -32.64
N PRO A 137 -9.49 1.34 -32.51
CA PRO A 137 -10.07 2.33 -33.41
C PRO A 137 -9.64 2.04 -34.86
N PRO A 138 -10.50 2.35 -35.85
CA PRO A 138 -10.24 2.08 -37.26
C PRO A 138 -9.03 2.85 -37.80
#